data_AF-A0A7X8GD12-F1
#
_entry.id   AF-A0A7X8GD12-F1
#
_cell.length_a   1.000
_cell.length_b   1.000
_cell.length_c   1.000
_cell.angle_alpha   90.00
_cell.angle_beta   90.00
_cell.angle_gamma   90.00
#
_symmetry.space_group_name_H-M   'P 1'
#
loop_
_entity.id
_entity.type
_entity.pdbx_description
1 polymer ?
#
loop_
_entity_poly.entity_id
_entity_poly.type
_entity_poly.pdbx_seq_one_letter_code
_entity_poly.pdbx_strand_id
1 'polypeptide(L)'
;MKKHFSLAYWFGVVLVMSLVFTNIVNGYSKALLLAIMFLPGALLAKYLMKDLAFENRRKGILHSFCLAASTLLTEYLCIIFTSWYLLKLYPDTLPGLIFNPILIWLLLAVFVAMEHLLQRYLVKTVPPNEYITFTSDRKKVTLKIDSMLLVESCDAEVWIRTDSQTDYRTKMKISQWESVLDERFIRVHRSFLINVNHITHSTANQVTVGPYTIEVSRKYKDGFKKWILDAQ
;
A
#
# COMPACT_ATOMS: atom_id res chain seq x y z
N MET A 1 9.69 6.53 -3.79
CA MET A 1 9.03 6.22 -5.08
C MET A 1 7.51 6.07 -4.95
N LYS A 2 6.97 5.22 -4.06
CA LYS A 2 5.50 4.97 -3.93
C LYS A 2 4.63 6.23 -3.75
N LYS A 3 5.07 7.22 -2.95
CA LYS A 3 4.30 8.46 -2.71
C LYS A 3 4.20 9.37 -3.95
N HIS A 4 5.30 9.57 -4.67
CA HIS A 4 5.32 10.42 -5.88
C HIS A 4 4.54 9.79 -7.03
N PHE A 5 4.60 8.46 -7.16
CA PHE A 5 3.82 7.73 -8.17
C PHE A 5 2.32 7.95 -7.99
N SER A 6 1.82 7.83 -6.77
CA SER A 6 0.39 8.02 -6.49
C SER A 6 -0.08 9.44 -6.86
N LEU A 7 0.71 10.46 -6.52
CA LEU A 7 0.36 11.85 -6.84
C LEU A 7 0.32 12.08 -8.36
N ALA A 8 1.31 11.56 -9.09
CA ALA A 8 1.34 11.62 -10.56
C ALA A 8 0.16 10.87 -11.20
N TYR A 9 -0.21 9.71 -10.65
CA TYR A 9 -1.36 8.93 -11.10
C TYR A 9 -2.67 9.70 -10.96
N TRP A 10 -2.96 10.26 -9.77
CA TRP A 10 -4.20 11.01 -9.54
C TRP A 10 -4.27 12.31 -10.36
N PHE A 11 -3.12 12.95 -10.61
CA PHE A 11 -3.05 14.06 -11.56
C PHE A 11 -3.45 13.62 -12.98
N GLY A 12 -2.92 12.48 -13.45
CA GLY A 12 -3.31 11.89 -14.73
C GLY A 12 -4.80 11.52 -14.80
N VAL A 13 -5.36 10.96 -13.72
CA VAL A 13 -6.79 10.62 -13.64
C VAL A 13 -7.67 11.87 -13.80
N VAL A 14 -7.31 12.99 -13.17
CA VAL A 14 -8.05 14.26 -13.32
C VAL A 14 -8.03 14.74 -14.76
N LEU A 15 -6.89 14.64 -15.46
CA LEU A 15 -6.80 15.03 -16.88
C LEU A 15 -7.63 14.11 -17.78
N VAL A 16 -7.63 12.80 -17.53
CA VAL A 16 -8.44 11.86 -18.30
C VAL A 16 -9.93 12.11 -18.03
N MET A 17 -10.32 12.32 -16.78
CA MET A 17 -11.71 12.62 -16.40
C MET A 17 -12.18 13.95 -16.98
N SER A 18 -11.35 15.00 -17.00
CA SER A 18 -11.72 16.28 -17.58
C SER A 18 -11.97 16.16 -19.10
N LEU A 19 -11.19 15.34 -19.82
CA LEU A 19 -11.45 15.05 -21.23
C LEU A 19 -12.78 14.32 -21.43
N VAL A 20 -13.08 13.31 -20.61
CA VAL A 20 -14.37 12.59 -20.66
C VAL A 20 -15.54 13.54 -20.40
N PHE A 21 -15.45 14.37 -19.35
CA PHE A 21 -16.49 15.29 -18.96
C PHE A 21 -16.68 16.47 -19.92
N THR A 22 -15.71 16.76 -20.80
CA THR A 22 -15.87 17.77 -21.85
C THR A 22 -16.99 17.38 -22.84
N ASN A 23 -17.26 16.09 -23.01
CA ASN A 23 -18.40 15.61 -23.82
C ASN A 23 -19.75 15.74 -23.10
N ILE A 24 -19.73 15.96 -21.79
CA ILE A 24 -20.92 15.99 -20.93
C ILE A 24 -21.28 17.43 -20.55
N VAL A 25 -20.26 18.28 -20.36
CA VAL A 25 -20.41 19.65 -19.89
C VAL A 25 -19.76 20.60 -20.90
N ASN A 26 -20.48 21.67 -21.27
CA ASN A 26 -19.99 22.68 -22.20
C ASN A 26 -18.82 23.47 -21.60
N GLY A 27 -17.61 23.18 -22.07
CA GLY A 27 -16.39 23.92 -21.75
C GLY A 27 -15.42 23.17 -20.84
N TYR A 28 -14.14 23.19 -21.23
CA TYR A 28 -13.07 22.45 -20.55
C TYR A 28 -12.90 22.85 -19.08
N SER A 29 -13.04 24.14 -18.74
CA SER A 29 -12.89 24.61 -17.36
C SER A 29 -13.96 24.00 -16.43
N LYS A 30 -15.19 23.83 -16.91
CA LYS A 30 -16.27 23.19 -16.14
C LYS A 30 -16.00 21.68 -15.98
N ALA A 31 -15.55 21.04 -17.06
CA ALA A 31 -15.17 19.62 -17.04
C ALA A 31 -13.98 19.34 -16.10
N LEU A 32 -12.98 20.21 -16.07
CA LEU A 32 -11.83 20.13 -15.17
C LEU A 32 -12.26 20.31 -13.70
N LEU A 33 -13.09 21.31 -13.41
CA LEU A 33 -13.62 21.52 -12.06
C LEU A 33 -14.40 20.29 -11.57
N LEU A 34 -15.23 19.73 -12.44
CA LEU A 34 -15.98 18.51 -12.15
C LEU A 34 -15.04 17.31 -11.93
N ALA A 35 -13.96 17.18 -12.69
CA ALA A 35 -12.97 16.11 -12.49
C ALA A 35 -12.23 16.23 -11.15
N ILE A 36 -11.83 17.45 -10.76
CA ILE A 36 -11.14 17.71 -9.49
C ILE A 36 -12.03 17.36 -8.28
N MET A 37 -13.33 17.56 -8.41
CA MET A 37 -14.32 17.30 -7.38
C MET A 37 -14.41 15.83 -6.94
N PHE A 38 -14.08 14.87 -7.82
CA PHE A 38 -14.05 13.42 -7.49
C PHE A 38 -12.78 12.98 -6.73
N LEU A 39 -11.80 13.87 -6.56
CA LEU A 39 -10.52 13.54 -5.95
C LEU A 39 -10.61 13.32 -4.43
N PRO A 40 -11.34 14.15 -3.65
CA PRO A 40 -11.48 13.97 -2.21
C PRO A 40 -12.10 12.63 -1.81
N GLY A 41 -13.20 12.20 -2.44
CA GLY A 41 -13.83 10.92 -2.11
C GLY A 41 -12.99 9.73 -2.56
N ALA A 42 -12.27 9.84 -3.68
CA ALA A 42 -11.31 8.83 -4.11
C ALA A 42 -10.13 8.65 -3.14
N LEU A 43 -9.55 9.76 -2.66
CA LEU A 43 -8.48 9.71 -1.65
C LEU A 43 -8.99 9.16 -0.31
N LEU A 44 -10.22 9.52 0.08
CA LEU A 44 -10.84 9.01 1.30
C LEU A 44 -11.09 7.50 1.21
N ALA A 45 -11.62 7.02 0.09
CA ALA A 45 -11.78 5.60 -0.20
C ALA A 45 -10.44 4.86 -0.07
N LYS A 46 -9.39 5.40 -0.71
CA LYS A 46 -8.05 4.84 -0.66
C LYS A 46 -7.45 4.77 0.74
N TYR A 47 -7.59 5.84 1.53
CA TYR A 47 -6.96 5.91 2.85
C TYR A 47 -7.65 4.96 3.82
N LEU A 48 -8.99 4.99 3.88
CA LEU A 48 -9.75 4.13 4.79
C LEU A 48 -9.74 2.65 4.37
N MET A 49 -9.60 2.33 3.08
CA MET A 49 -9.50 0.92 2.65
C MET A 49 -8.28 0.20 3.24
N LYS A 50 -7.21 0.92 3.59
CA LYS A 50 -6.01 0.31 4.21
C LYS A 50 -6.25 -0.16 5.64
N ASP A 51 -7.21 0.44 6.33
CA ASP A 51 -7.51 0.16 7.72
C ASP A 51 -8.57 -0.94 7.88
N LEU A 52 -9.06 -1.52 6.78
CA LEU A 52 -10.01 -2.63 6.79
C LEU A 52 -9.33 -3.95 7.19
N ALA A 53 -9.11 -4.15 8.49
CA ALA A 53 -8.79 -5.44 9.05
C ALA A 53 -10.07 -6.28 9.21
N PHE A 54 -10.23 -7.32 8.40
CA PHE A 54 -11.34 -8.28 8.49
C PHE A 54 -11.14 -9.30 9.63
N GLU A 55 -10.80 -8.83 10.82
CA GLU A 55 -10.60 -9.69 11.99
C GLU A 55 -11.93 -10.30 12.48
N ASN A 56 -13.06 -9.62 12.21
CA ASN A 56 -14.41 -10.11 12.47
C ASN A 56 -15.35 -9.79 11.30
N ARG A 57 -16.02 -10.82 10.73
CA ARG A 57 -16.87 -10.68 9.54
C ARG A 57 -17.98 -9.63 9.68
N ARG A 58 -18.65 -9.53 10.83
CA ARG A 58 -19.69 -8.52 11.09
C ARG A 58 -19.14 -7.11 11.22
N LYS A 59 -18.01 -6.93 11.91
CA LYS A 59 -17.35 -5.63 12.04
C LYS A 59 -16.83 -5.17 10.68
N GLY A 60 -16.24 -6.07 9.89
CA GLY A 60 -15.78 -5.78 8.53
C GLY A 60 -16.90 -5.30 7.59
N ILE A 61 -18.08 -5.94 7.63
CA ILE A 61 -19.25 -5.49 6.85
C ILE A 61 -19.68 -4.08 7.29
N LEU A 62 -19.74 -3.82 8.61
CA LEU A 62 -20.11 -2.50 9.13
C LEU A 62 -19.10 -1.42 8.72
N HIS A 63 -17.80 -1.70 8.84
CA HIS A 63 -16.74 -0.78 8.39
C HIS A 63 -16.80 -0.52 6.89
N SER A 64 -17.12 -1.55 6.09
CA SER A 64 -17.32 -1.40 4.64
C SER A 64 -18.52 -0.52 4.31
N PHE A 65 -19.64 -0.68 5.03
CA PHE A 65 -20.82 0.16 4.83
C PHE A 65 -20.58 1.61 5.26
N CYS A 66 -19.90 1.80 6.40
CA CYS A 66 -19.49 3.12 6.89
C CYS A 66 -18.55 3.82 5.90
N LEU A 67 -17.59 3.09 5.33
CA LEU A 67 -16.71 3.60 4.29
C LEU A 67 -17.49 4.00 3.03
N ALA A 68 -18.39 3.15 2.55
CA ALA A 68 -19.21 3.43 1.38
C ALA A 68 -20.09 4.67 1.60
N ALA A 69 -20.71 4.80 2.78
CA ALA A 69 -21.50 5.97 3.15
C ALA A 69 -20.65 7.24 3.27
N SER A 70 -19.47 7.16 3.90
CA SER A 70 -18.56 8.30 4.06
C SER A 70 -18.05 8.81 2.72
N THR A 71 -17.60 7.92 1.84
CA THR A 71 -17.13 8.30 0.49
C THR A 71 -18.23 8.96 -0.32
N LEU A 72 -19.44 8.39 -0.29
CA LEU A 72 -20.58 8.95 -0.99
C LEU A 72 -20.99 10.32 -0.44
N LEU A 73 -21.02 10.49 0.88
CA LEU A 73 -21.32 11.77 1.52
C LEU A 73 -20.30 12.85 1.13
N THR A 74 -19.00 12.51 1.15
CA THR A 74 -17.94 13.42 0.73
C THR A 74 -18.14 13.85 -0.73
N GLU A 75 -18.42 12.91 -1.64
CA GLU A 75 -18.67 13.22 -3.04
C GLU A 75 -19.90 14.10 -3.24
N TYR A 76 -21.01 13.82 -2.57
CA TYR A 76 -22.20 14.68 -2.65
C TYR A 76 -21.95 16.09 -2.13
N LEU A 77 -21.19 16.26 -1.05
CA LEU A 77 -20.79 17.58 -0.57
C LEU A 77 -19.96 18.32 -1.61
N CYS A 78 -19.03 17.63 -2.27
CA CYS A 78 -18.22 18.20 -3.35
C CYS A 78 -19.08 18.55 -4.58
N ILE A 79 -20.07 17.72 -4.94
CA ILE A 79 -21.04 18.00 -6.03
C ILE A 79 -21.89 19.23 -5.71
N ILE A 80 -22.45 19.31 -4.50
CA ILE A 80 -23.26 20.45 -4.07
C ILE A 80 -22.42 21.72 -4.10
N PHE A 81 -21.20 21.68 -3.53
CA PHE A 81 -20.29 22.82 -3.55
C PHE A 81 -19.93 23.26 -4.98
N THR A 82 -19.65 22.31 -5.87
CA THR A 82 -19.32 22.57 -7.27
C THR A 82 -20.52 23.11 -8.03
N SER A 83 -21.72 22.59 -7.80
CA SER A 83 -22.97 23.10 -8.40
C SER A 83 -23.26 24.52 -7.93
N TRP A 84 -23.06 24.82 -6.65
CA TRP A 84 -23.24 26.16 -6.09
C TRP A 84 -22.25 27.15 -6.70
N TYR A 85 -20.98 26.74 -6.82
CA TYR A 85 -19.92 27.55 -7.44
C TYR A 85 -20.14 27.74 -8.94
N LEU A 86 -20.51 26.68 -9.67
CA LEU A 86 -20.79 26.73 -11.10
C LEU A 86 -22.04 27.56 -11.40
N LEU A 87 -23.14 27.40 -10.65
CA LEU A 87 -24.36 28.20 -10.84
C LEU A 87 -24.11 29.70 -10.66
N LYS A 88 -23.15 30.08 -9.82
CA LYS A 88 -22.72 31.48 -9.66
C LYS A 88 -21.98 32.03 -10.89
N LEU A 89 -21.30 31.16 -11.65
CA LEU A 89 -20.48 31.52 -12.81
C LEU A 89 -21.17 31.26 -14.16
N TYR A 90 -22.05 30.26 -14.23
CA TYR A 90 -22.76 29.78 -15.41
C TYR A 90 -24.11 29.18 -15.00
N PRO A 91 -25.25 29.70 -15.49
CA PRO A 91 -26.58 29.20 -15.13
C PRO A 91 -26.96 27.85 -15.76
N ASP A 92 -26.01 27.15 -16.40
CA ASP A 92 -26.24 25.82 -16.98
C ASP A 92 -26.41 24.78 -15.87
N THR A 93 -27.38 23.88 -16.04
CA THR A 93 -27.62 22.78 -15.09
C THR A 93 -26.63 21.63 -15.34
N LEU A 94 -26.07 21.08 -14.25
CA LEU A 94 -25.27 19.85 -14.34
C LEU A 94 -26.16 18.66 -14.72
N PRO A 95 -25.69 17.74 -15.57
CA PRO A 95 -26.47 16.58 -15.95
C PRO A 95 -26.77 15.69 -14.74
N GLY A 96 -28.03 15.24 -14.65
CA GLY A 96 -28.53 14.38 -13.57
C GLY A 96 -27.72 13.09 -13.38
N LEU A 97 -27.00 12.65 -14.41
CA LEU A 97 -26.12 11.49 -14.40
C LEU A 97 -25.05 11.55 -13.30
N ILE A 98 -24.49 12.74 -13.02
CA ILE A 98 -23.42 12.94 -12.02
C ILE A 98 -23.93 12.70 -10.59
N PHE A 99 -25.23 12.88 -10.36
CA PHE A 99 -25.86 12.70 -9.05
C PHE A 99 -26.21 11.23 -8.76
N ASN A 100 -25.99 10.32 -9.71
CA ASN A 100 -26.29 8.91 -9.52
C ASN A 100 -25.25 8.26 -8.56
N PRO A 101 -25.66 7.76 -7.39
CA PRO A 101 -24.74 7.21 -6.40
C PRO A 101 -23.98 5.98 -6.92
N ILE A 102 -24.62 5.18 -7.79
CA ILE A 102 -24.01 3.99 -8.39
C ILE A 102 -22.88 4.40 -9.33
N LEU A 103 -23.06 5.47 -10.11
CA LEU A 103 -22.03 5.98 -11.01
C LEU A 103 -20.82 6.49 -10.24
N ILE A 104 -21.05 7.25 -9.17
CA ILE A 104 -19.98 7.78 -8.31
C ILE A 104 -19.14 6.62 -7.76
N TRP A 105 -19.77 5.62 -7.16
CA TRP A 105 -19.05 4.45 -6.64
C TRP A 105 -18.34 3.67 -7.74
N LEU A 106 -18.96 3.50 -8.91
CA LEU A 106 -18.32 2.82 -10.04
C LEU A 106 -17.05 3.55 -10.48
N LEU A 107 -17.11 4.87 -10.66
CA LEU A 107 -15.96 5.67 -11.04
C LEU A 107 -14.84 5.58 -10.00
N LEU A 108 -15.18 5.77 -8.71
CA LEU A 108 -14.22 5.65 -7.61
C LEU A 108 -13.58 4.26 -7.56
N ALA A 109 -14.40 3.20 -7.67
CA ALA A 109 -13.91 1.82 -7.64
C ALA A 109 -12.96 1.53 -8.80
N VAL A 110 -13.30 1.96 -10.02
CA VAL A 110 -12.45 1.76 -11.21
C VAL A 110 -11.10 2.45 -11.04
N PHE A 111 -11.08 3.73 -10.67
CA PHE A 111 -9.81 4.47 -10.58
C PHE A 111 -8.94 4.01 -9.41
N VAL A 112 -9.53 3.68 -8.27
CA VAL A 112 -8.76 3.16 -7.14
C VAL A 112 -8.24 1.75 -7.42
N ALA A 113 -9.06 0.87 -8.02
CA ALA A 113 -8.62 -0.47 -8.41
C ALA A 113 -7.51 -0.42 -9.46
N MET A 114 -7.63 0.47 -10.46
CA MET A 114 -6.62 0.67 -11.48
C MET A 114 -5.29 1.16 -10.90
N GLU A 115 -5.31 2.07 -9.92
CA GLU A 115 -4.08 2.49 -9.21
C GLU A 115 -3.39 1.29 -8.55
N HIS A 116 -4.17 0.45 -7.86
CA HIS A 116 -3.65 -0.74 -7.19
C HIS A 116 -3.06 -1.76 -8.17
N LEU A 117 -3.72 -1.99 -9.30
CA LEU A 117 -3.20 -2.87 -10.35
C LEU A 117 -1.91 -2.33 -10.93
N LEU A 118 -1.88 -1.05 -11.33
CA LEU A 118 -0.71 -0.42 -11.92
C LEU A 118 0.47 -0.42 -10.94
N GLN A 119 0.22 -0.17 -9.65
CA GLN A 119 1.25 -0.24 -8.62
C GLN A 119 1.82 -1.66 -8.47
N ARG A 120 0.98 -2.71 -8.55
CA ARG A 120 1.45 -4.11 -8.51
C ARG A 120 2.28 -4.46 -9.74
N TYR A 121 1.87 -4.02 -10.92
CA TYR A 121 2.64 -4.23 -12.15
C TYR A 121 4.00 -3.52 -12.08
N LEU A 122 4.03 -2.25 -11.67
CA LEU A 122 5.27 -1.49 -11.59
C LEU A 122 6.26 -2.07 -10.57
N VAL A 123 5.77 -2.55 -9.42
CA VAL A 123 6.62 -3.22 -8.43
C VAL A 123 7.23 -4.51 -8.99
N LYS A 124 6.48 -5.28 -9.81
CA LYS A 124 7.03 -6.47 -10.48
C LYS A 124 8.08 -6.15 -11.55
N THR A 125 8.00 -4.98 -12.19
CA THR A 125 8.90 -4.61 -13.29
C THR A 125 10.22 -3.97 -12.85
N VAL A 126 10.30 -3.46 -11.62
CA VAL A 126 11.56 -2.95 -11.07
C VAL A 126 12.35 -4.15 -10.54
N PRO A 127 13.55 -4.44 -11.06
CA PRO A 127 14.34 -5.56 -10.55
C PRO A 127 14.61 -5.34 -9.05
N PRO A 128 14.45 -6.38 -8.22
CA PRO A 128 14.75 -6.27 -6.79
C PRO A 128 16.21 -5.86 -6.60
N ASN A 129 16.48 -5.04 -5.58
CA ASN A 129 17.85 -4.66 -5.27
C ASN A 129 18.65 -5.92 -4.94
N GLU A 130 19.68 -6.22 -5.71
CA GLU A 130 20.50 -7.40 -5.45
C GLU A 130 21.36 -7.22 -4.20
N TYR A 131 21.76 -5.97 -3.91
CA TYR A 131 22.67 -5.62 -2.83
C TYR A 131 22.07 -4.60 -1.86
N ILE A 132 22.49 -4.69 -0.60
CA ILE A 132 22.21 -3.71 0.43
C ILE A 132 23.52 -3.16 1.01
N THR A 133 23.60 -1.84 1.17
CA THR A 133 24.75 -1.17 1.79
C THR A 133 24.35 -0.62 3.15
N PHE A 134 25.11 -0.96 4.19
CA PHE A 134 24.90 -0.49 5.55
C PHE A 134 26.24 -0.30 6.27
N THR A 135 26.21 0.33 7.44
CA THR A 135 27.42 0.52 8.25
C THR A 135 27.50 -0.58 9.32
N SER A 136 28.61 -1.33 9.30
CA SER A 136 29.02 -2.30 10.33
C SER A 136 30.39 -1.90 10.85
N ASP A 137 30.57 -1.81 12.17
CA ASP A 137 31.86 -1.49 12.80
C ASP A 137 32.58 -0.27 12.19
N ARG A 138 31.82 0.81 11.95
CA ARG A 138 32.27 2.06 11.31
C ARG A 138 32.75 1.91 9.86
N LYS A 139 32.55 0.75 9.22
CA LYS A 139 32.83 0.50 7.81
C LYS A 139 31.53 0.35 7.03
N LYS A 140 31.51 0.84 5.79
CA LYS A 140 30.42 0.54 4.86
C LYS A 140 30.62 -0.87 4.32
N VAL A 141 29.60 -1.71 4.48
CA VAL A 141 29.54 -3.07 3.98
C VAL A 141 28.43 -3.12 2.93
N THR A 142 28.74 -3.73 1.78
CA THR A 142 27.74 -4.05 0.75
C THR A 142 27.59 -5.55 0.70
N LEU A 143 26.37 -6.03 0.93
CA LEU A 143 26.05 -7.45 1.06
C LEU A 143 24.98 -7.82 0.03
N LYS A 144 25.04 -9.03 -0.54
CA LYS A 144 23.98 -9.55 -1.39
C LYS A 144 22.79 -9.91 -0.52
N ILE A 145 21.60 -9.42 -0.87
CA ILE A 145 20.40 -9.64 -0.05
C ILE A 145 20.05 -11.14 0.02
N ASP A 146 20.32 -11.89 -1.06
CA ASP A 146 20.09 -13.33 -1.09
C ASP A 146 21.05 -14.13 -0.21
N SER A 147 22.20 -13.60 0.23
CA SER A 147 23.09 -14.33 1.14
C SER A 147 22.73 -14.12 2.62
N MET A 148 21.78 -13.24 2.92
CA MET A 148 21.29 -12.98 4.27
C MET A 148 20.25 -14.03 4.66
N LEU A 149 20.48 -14.73 5.77
CA LEU A 149 19.54 -15.70 6.34
C LEU A 149 18.46 -15.00 7.17
N LEU A 150 18.88 -14.16 8.11
CA LEU A 150 17.98 -13.45 9.00
C LEU A 150 18.62 -12.19 9.58
N VAL A 151 17.76 -11.28 10.05
CA VAL A 151 18.12 -10.10 10.81
C VAL A 151 17.56 -10.25 12.22
N GLU A 152 18.44 -10.24 13.20
CA GLU A 152 18.16 -10.45 14.62
C GLU A 152 18.43 -9.18 15.42
N SER A 153 17.47 -8.77 16.25
CA SER A 153 17.67 -7.66 17.19
C SER A 153 18.22 -8.20 18.52
N CYS A 154 19.44 -7.83 18.87
CA CYS A 154 20.09 -8.15 20.15
C CYS A 154 20.37 -6.86 20.94
N ASP A 155 19.48 -6.52 21.87
CA ASP A 155 19.59 -5.36 22.74
C ASP A 155 19.84 -4.03 21.99
N ALA A 156 21.07 -3.53 22.04
CA ALA A 156 21.48 -2.26 21.44
C ALA A 156 21.93 -2.39 19.97
N GLU A 157 22.08 -3.61 19.46
CA GLU A 157 22.60 -3.89 18.14
C GLU A 157 21.67 -4.81 17.35
N VAL A 158 21.78 -4.76 16.03
CA VAL A 158 21.11 -5.66 15.12
C VAL A 158 22.15 -6.49 14.40
N TRP A 159 21.96 -7.80 14.42
CA TRP A 159 22.79 -8.80 13.78
C TRP A 159 22.18 -9.20 12.45
N ILE A 160 23.04 -9.31 11.43
CA ILE A 160 22.70 -9.81 10.11
C ILE A 160 23.45 -11.12 9.96
N ARG A 161 22.71 -12.24 9.99
CA ARG A 161 23.27 -13.57 9.82
C ARG A 161 23.32 -13.92 8.35
N THR A 162 24.43 -14.47 7.88
CA THR A 162 24.62 -14.84 6.48
C THR A 162 24.88 -16.33 6.31
N ASP A 163 24.72 -16.83 5.09
CA ASP A 163 25.06 -18.20 4.71
C ASP A 163 26.57 -18.49 4.78
N SER A 164 27.39 -17.46 4.57
CA SER A 164 28.86 -17.51 4.53
C SER A 164 29.53 -17.58 5.92
N GLN A 165 28.77 -17.82 6.99
CA GLN A 165 29.21 -17.80 8.41
C GLN A 165 29.81 -16.45 8.88
N THR A 166 29.84 -15.42 8.04
CA THR A 166 30.28 -14.08 8.42
C THR A 166 29.07 -13.25 8.82
N ASP A 167 28.99 -12.90 10.10
CA ASP A 167 27.91 -12.09 10.63
C ASP A 167 28.29 -10.61 10.73
N TYR A 168 27.32 -9.74 10.48
CA TYR A 168 27.52 -8.29 10.55
C TYR A 168 26.66 -7.68 11.65
N ARG A 169 27.15 -6.57 12.23
CA ARG A 169 26.44 -5.85 13.28
C ARG A 169 26.14 -4.44 12.85
N THR A 170 24.99 -3.93 13.21
CA THR A 170 24.63 -2.55 12.91
C THR A 170 23.81 -1.91 14.01
N LYS A 171 23.89 -0.59 14.10
CA LYS A 171 23.07 0.22 15.02
C LYS A 171 21.70 0.57 14.43
N MET A 172 21.47 0.24 13.15
CA MET A 172 20.17 0.46 12.51
C MET A 172 19.12 -0.44 13.15
N LYS A 173 17.98 0.13 13.56
CA LYS A 173 16.92 -0.62 14.26
C LYS A 173 16.29 -1.65 13.32
N ILE A 174 15.81 -2.76 13.87
CA ILE A 174 15.13 -3.81 13.09
C ILE A 174 13.90 -3.29 12.32
N SER A 175 13.19 -2.27 12.85
CA SER A 175 12.07 -1.63 12.15
C SER A 175 12.50 -0.80 10.93
N GLN A 176 13.75 -0.32 10.92
CA GLN A 176 14.33 0.33 9.75
C GLN A 176 14.78 -0.71 8.73
N TRP A 177 15.34 -1.84 9.18
CA TRP A 177 15.60 -2.98 8.30
C TRP A 177 14.35 -3.49 7.60
N GLU A 178 13.25 -3.65 8.33
CA GLU A 178 11.94 -4.05 7.80
C GLU A 178 11.41 -3.10 6.70
N SER A 179 11.79 -1.81 6.72
CA SER A 179 11.34 -0.85 5.71
C SER A 179 12.26 -0.73 4.49
N VAL A 180 13.51 -1.19 4.61
CA VAL A 180 14.52 -1.14 3.54
C VAL A 180 14.61 -2.46 2.79
N LEU A 181 14.40 -3.59 3.47
CA LEU A 181 14.36 -4.91 2.86
C LEU A 181 13.06 -5.11 2.08
N ASP A 182 13.11 -5.96 1.06
CA ASP A 182 11.99 -6.23 0.17
C ASP A 182 11.20 -7.48 0.59
N GLU A 183 10.33 -7.96 -0.30
CA GLU A 183 9.38 -9.04 -0.06
C GLU A 183 10.06 -10.39 0.25
N ARG A 184 11.38 -10.51 0.05
CA ARG A 184 12.15 -11.67 0.50
C ARG A 184 12.22 -11.77 2.03
N PHE A 185 11.94 -10.69 2.75
CA PHE A 185 12.01 -10.67 4.19
C PHE A 185 10.63 -10.55 4.84
N ILE A 186 10.37 -11.41 5.82
CA ILE A 186 9.15 -11.38 6.62
C ILE A 186 9.49 -11.27 8.12
N ARG A 187 8.72 -10.44 8.83
CA ARG A 187 8.84 -10.31 10.28
C ARG A 187 8.02 -11.38 10.97
N VAL A 188 8.69 -12.24 11.73
CA VAL A 188 8.06 -13.35 12.47
C VAL A 188 8.10 -13.16 13.98
N HIS A 189 8.95 -12.26 14.47
CA HIS A 189 9.06 -11.92 15.88
C HIS A 189 9.39 -10.44 16.06
N ARG A 190 9.24 -9.91 17.28
CA ARG A 190 9.70 -8.52 17.58
C ARG A 190 11.20 -8.36 17.34
N SER A 191 11.95 -9.44 17.45
CA SER A 191 13.42 -9.47 17.31
C SER A 191 13.90 -10.16 16.03
N PHE A 192 13.03 -10.71 15.19
CA PHE A 192 13.46 -11.51 14.04
C PHE A 192 12.73 -11.11 12.75
N LEU A 193 13.54 -10.83 11.73
CA LEU A 193 13.16 -10.73 10.33
C LEU A 193 13.88 -11.86 9.59
N ILE A 194 13.18 -12.67 8.81
CA ILE A 194 13.77 -13.84 8.17
C ILE A 194 13.69 -13.73 6.65
N ASN A 195 14.69 -14.27 5.95
CA ASN A 195 14.66 -14.42 4.51
C ASN A 195 13.87 -15.68 4.13
N VAL A 196 12.79 -15.49 3.38
CA VAL A 196 11.87 -16.56 3.00
C VAL A 196 12.50 -17.57 2.04
N ASN A 197 13.48 -17.14 1.24
CA ASN A 197 14.17 -18.00 0.29
C ASN A 197 15.07 -19.05 0.98
N HIS A 198 15.36 -18.88 2.26
CA HIS A 198 16.19 -19.78 3.06
C HIS A 198 15.40 -20.60 4.08
N ILE A 199 14.06 -20.58 4.02
CA ILE A 199 13.21 -21.38 4.89
C ILE A 199 13.37 -22.86 4.49
N THR A 200 13.82 -23.68 5.43
CA THR A 200 13.94 -25.14 5.25
C THR A 200 12.72 -25.88 5.76
N HIS A 201 12.10 -25.38 6.83
CA HIS A 201 10.91 -25.95 7.43
C HIS A 201 10.06 -24.87 8.07
N SER A 202 8.74 -24.95 7.92
CA SER A 202 7.81 -23.98 8.51
C SER A 202 6.56 -24.68 9.05
N THR A 203 6.15 -24.28 10.25
CA THR A 203 4.87 -24.62 10.88
C THR A 203 4.13 -23.34 11.25
N ALA A 204 2.88 -23.46 11.72
CA ALA A 204 2.12 -22.29 12.17
C ALA A 204 2.75 -21.54 13.37
N ASN A 205 3.68 -22.16 14.10
CA ASN A 205 4.27 -21.59 15.33
C ASN A 205 5.78 -21.38 15.25
N GLN A 206 6.45 -21.97 14.27
CA GLN A 206 7.90 -22.02 14.22
C GLN A 206 8.36 -22.07 12.77
N VAL A 207 9.49 -21.44 12.52
CA VAL A 207 10.13 -21.39 11.20
C VAL A 207 11.62 -21.65 11.36
N THR A 208 12.15 -22.49 10.48
CA THR A 208 13.57 -22.85 10.44
C THR A 208 14.20 -22.23 9.19
N VAL A 209 15.28 -21.48 9.39
CA VAL A 209 16.02 -20.78 8.34
C VAL A 209 17.49 -21.08 8.50
N GLY A 210 18.06 -21.84 7.55
CA GLY A 210 19.39 -22.42 7.73
C GLY A 210 19.50 -23.19 9.06
N PRO A 211 20.46 -22.86 9.93
CA PRO A 211 20.63 -23.51 11.24
C PRO A 211 19.73 -22.93 12.35
N TYR A 212 18.97 -21.88 12.08
CA TYR A 212 18.21 -21.16 13.11
C TYR A 212 16.75 -21.58 13.12
N THR A 213 16.26 -21.97 14.29
CA THR A 213 14.83 -22.27 14.51
C THR A 213 14.22 -21.19 15.38
N ILE A 214 13.26 -20.45 14.81
CA ILE A 214 12.66 -19.25 15.41
C ILE A 214 11.18 -19.48 15.67
N GLU A 215 10.73 -19.11 16.87
CA GLU A 215 9.32 -19.09 17.21
C GLU A 215 8.61 -17.87 16.62
N VAL A 216 7.44 -18.10 16.04
CA VAL A 216 6.57 -17.06 15.49
C VAL A 216 5.75 -16.48 16.62
N SER A 217 5.91 -15.18 16.87
CA SER A 217 5.19 -14.50 17.94
C SER A 217 3.69 -14.42 17.64
N ARG A 218 2.85 -14.43 18.67
CA ARG A 218 1.39 -14.28 18.55
C ARG A 218 0.99 -13.12 17.65
N LYS A 219 1.69 -11.98 17.74
CA LYS A 219 1.42 -10.79 16.92
C LYS A 219 1.65 -11.01 15.42
N TYR A 220 2.63 -11.82 15.05
CA TYR A 220 3.03 -12.04 13.65
C TYR A 220 2.46 -13.32 13.05
N LYS A 221 1.77 -14.14 13.86
CA LYS A 221 1.28 -15.46 13.47
C LYS A 221 0.29 -15.45 12.32
N ASP A 222 -0.68 -14.53 12.31
CA ASP A 222 -1.68 -14.46 11.23
C ASP A 222 -1.06 -14.01 9.90
N GLY A 223 -0.15 -13.04 9.94
CA GLY A 223 0.60 -12.60 8.78
C GLY A 223 1.49 -13.71 8.20
N PHE A 224 2.19 -14.43 9.07
CA PHE A 224 3.02 -15.56 8.67
C PHE A 224 2.20 -16.73 8.11
N LYS A 225 1.06 -17.06 8.73
CA LYS A 225 0.15 -18.10 8.24
C LYS A 225 -0.38 -17.77 6.85
N LYS A 226 -0.76 -16.51 6.61
CA LYS A 226 -1.20 -16.07 5.29
C LYS A 226 -0.09 -16.24 4.25
N TRP A 227 1.14 -15.87 4.59
CA TRP A 227 2.29 -16.08 3.71
C TRP A 227 2.51 -17.56 3.37
N ILE A 228 2.42 -18.47 4.34
CA ILE A 228 2.53 -19.93 4.09
C ILE A 228 1.48 -20.38 3.06
N LEU A 229 0.23 -19.91 3.20
CA LEU A 229 -0.87 -20.29 2.29
C LEU A 229 -0.69 -19.72 0.88
N ASP A 230 -0.09 -18.54 0.75
CA ASP A 230 0.17 -17.89 -0.54
C ASP A 230 1.41 -18.49 -1.25
N ALA A 231 2.30 -19.16 -0.52
CA ALA A 231 3.56 -19.74 -1.01
C ALA A 231 3.46 -21.21 -1.44
N GLN A 232 2.34 -21.89 -1.16
CA GLN A 232 2.01 -23.26 -1.60
C GLN A 232 1.19 -23.23 -2.90
#